data_AF-A0A6V7P0Z3-F1
#
_entry.id   AF-A0A6V7P0Z3-F1
#
_cell.length_a   1.000
_cell.length_b   1.000
_cell.length_c   1.000
_cell.angle_alpha   90.00
_cell.angle_beta   90.00
_cell.angle_gamma   90.00
#
_symmetry.space_group_name_H-M   'P 1'
#
loop_
_entity.id
_entity.type
_entity.pdbx_description
1 polymer ?
#
loop_
_entity_poly.entity_id
_entity_poly.type
_entity_poly.pdbx_seq_one_letter_code
_entity_poly.pdbx_strand_id
1 'polypeptide(L)'
;MRKFSSKTASEGLLAGAIFVSSCFCFFSAGVHGAPQVPAMFVFGDSLVDDGNNNYLSSLAKSNYYPYGIDFSQGPTGRFCNGKTVIDVLCDLLGLPYLPPYTSPGLNGTRLLGGVNYASAAGGIMDETGRYLGDRFGLNQQVLNFQSNLNEIRALLGGGNSYNQYLARSIVVMALGSNDYINNYLLPSLYTSSYNYTPEQYANLLLNHYTRQILALYSMGLQKFLLAGGLRSLVQQLNTNHPGAIFVYGNTYGAVGDILNNPATYGFTVVDRGCCGLGRTKDR
;
A
#
# COMPACT_ATOMS: atom_id res chain seq x y z
N MET A 1 -45.82 83.22 22.90
CA MET A 1 -45.88 83.41 24.37
C MET A 1 -45.19 82.24 25.06
N ARG A 2 -44.12 82.53 25.82
CA ARG A 2 -43.45 81.74 26.89
C ARG A 2 -42.95 80.32 26.53
N LYS A 3 -41.75 79.83 26.89
CA LYS A 3 -40.44 80.31 27.42
C LYS A 3 -39.55 79.03 27.46
N PHE A 4 -38.25 79.12 27.12
CA PHE A 4 -37.04 78.47 27.72
C PHE A 4 -37.04 76.93 28.04
N SER A 5 -35.96 76.12 28.00
CA SER A 5 -34.50 76.25 27.85
C SER A 5 -33.86 74.84 27.79
N SER A 6 -32.74 74.73 27.07
CA SER A 6 -31.51 73.90 27.27
C SER A 6 -31.58 72.43 27.71
N LYS A 7 -30.87 71.54 26.97
CA LYS A 7 -29.53 71.04 27.35
C LYS A 7 -28.89 70.20 26.23
N THR A 8 -27.56 70.25 26.19
CA THR A 8 -26.59 69.69 25.25
C THR A 8 -26.05 68.30 25.64
N ALA A 9 -25.38 67.65 24.67
CA ALA A 9 -24.50 66.46 24.73
C ALA A 9 -25.24 65.12 24.91
N SER A 10 -24.90 64.02 24.23
CA SER A 10 -23.60 63.52 23.73
C SER A 10 -23.78 62.45 22.62
N GLU A 11 -22.82 62.41 21.68
CA GLU A 11 -22.18 61.22 21.05
C GLU A 11 -23.02 60.00 20.59
N GLY A 12 -22.83 59.57 19.33
CA GLY A 12 -23.29 58.26 18.89
C GLY A 12 -23.36 58.07 17.37
N LEU A 13 -22.21 58.13 16.72
CA LEU A 13 -21.97 57.73 15.33
C LEU A 13 -22.33 56.24 15.14
N LEU A 14 -23.02 55.86 14.05
CA LEU A 14 -22.49 54.90 13.07
C LEU A 14 -23.50 54.65 11.94
N ALA A 15 -23.05 54.98 10.72
CA ALA A 15 -23.64 54.58 9.47
C ALA A 15 -23.47 53.07 9.25
N GLY A 16 -24.50 52.42 8.72
CA GLY A 16 -24.51 51.00 8.38
C GLY A 16 -23.58 50.69 7.21
N ALA A 17 -22.65 49.76 7.43
CA ALA A 17 -21.82 49.15 6.41
C ALA A 17 -22.32 47.73 6.11
N ILE A 18 -22.48 47.45 4.81
CA ILE A 18 -22.87 46.17 4.23
C ILE A 18 -21.74 45.15 4.47
N PHE A 19 -22.01 44.07 5.21
CA PHE A 19 -21.08 42.95 5.37
C PHE A 19 -21.36 41.90 4.30
N VAL A 20 -20.48 41.82 3.29
CA VAL A 20 -20.34 40.65 2.43
C VAL A 20 -19.59 39.60 3.24
N SER A 21 -20.28 38.53 3.62
CA SER A 21 -19.69 37.40 4.34
C SER A 21 -18.84 36.56 3.37
N SER A 22 -17.55 36.91 3.25
CA SER A 22 -16.55 36.04 2.63
C SER A 22 -16.34 34.81 3.50
N CYS A 23 -16.88 33.67 3.06
CA CYS A 23 -16.55 32.36 3.60
C CYS A 23 -15.08 32.06 3.28
N PHE A 24 -14.18 32.41 4.20
CA PHE A 24 -12.81 31.88 4.17
C PHE A 24 -12.89 30.40 4.59
N CYS A 25 -12.98 29.52 3.60
CA CYS A 25 -12.63 28.13 3.79
C CYS A 25 -11.14 28.09 4.17
N PHE A 26 -10.86 27.98 5.46
CA PHE A 26 -9.56 27.53 5.93
C PHE A 26 -9.40 26.08 5.45
N PHE A 27 -8.80 25.90 4.28
CA PHE A 27 -8.08 24.67 4.02
C PHE A 27 -6.95 24.64 5.05
N SER A 28 -7.09 23.79 6.07
CA SER A 28 -5.93 23.29 6.79
C SER A 28 -5.07 22.53 5.79
N ALA A 29 -4.24 23.25 5.04
CA ALA A 29 -3.07 22.69 4.42
C ALA A 29 -2.17 22.27 5.58
N GLY A 30 -2.41 21.06 6.11
CA GLY A 30 -1.47 20.44 7.02
C GLY A 30 -0.12 20.49 6.35
N VAL A 31 0.84 21.14 7.00
CA VAL A 31 2.22 21.26 6.53
C VAL A 31 2.81 19.85 6.49
N HIS A 32 2.51 19.10 5.43
CA HIS A 32 3.17 17.85 5.12
C HIS A 32 4.53 18.26 4.58
N GLY A 33 5.60 17.80 5.25
CA GLY A 33 6.94 17.92 4.71
C GLY A 33 6.97 17.42 3.26
N ALA A 34 7.77 18.05 2.42
CA ALA A 34 7.87 17.64 1.02
C ALA A 34 8.18 16.13 0.93
N PRO A 35 7.50 15.37 0.04
CA PRO A 35 7.71 13.94 -0.08
C PRO A 35 9.19 13.59 -0.26
N GLN A 36 9.69 12.61 0.50
CA GLN A 36 11.09 12.18 0.44
C GLN A 36 11.42 11.45 -0.86
N VAL A 37 10.41 10.82 -1.47
CA VAL A 37 10.47 10.14 -2.75
C VAL A 37 9.28 10.59 -3.60
N PRO A 38 9.40 10.59 -4.94
CA PRO A 38 8.30 11.05 -5.79
C PRO A 38 7.07 10.13 -5.73
N ALA A 39 7.26 8.82 -5.68
CA ALA A 39 6.18 7.85 -5.61
C ALA A 39 6.59 6.53 -4.95
N MET A 40 5.58 5.76 -4.53
CA MET A 40 5.72 4.39 -4.05
C MET A 40 4.78 3.46 -4.83
N PHE A 41 5.30 2.39 -5.42
CA PHE A 41 4.52 1.36 -6.10
C PHE A 41 4.56 0.06 -5.32
N VAL A 42 3.39 -0.51 -5.02
CA VAL A 42 3.28 -1.67 -4.12
C VAL A 42 2.78 -2.88 -4.88
N PHE A 43 3.44 -4.00 -4.67
CA PHE A 43 3.08 -5.31 -5.21
C PHE A 43 3.01 -6.29 -4.05
N GLY A 44 1.97 -7.09 -3.98
CA GLY A 44 1.78 -7.86 -2.78
C GLY A 44 0.54 -8.72 -2.74
N ASP A 45 0.34 -9.32 -1.57
CA ASP A 45 -0.89 -9.99 -1.20
C ASP A 45 -1.71 -9.18 -0.17
N SER A 46 -2.59 -9.86 0.57
CA SER A 46 -3.43 -9.25 1.62
C SER A 46 -2.66 -8.47 2.68
N LEU A 47 -1.37 -8.76 2.90
CA LEU A 47 -0.54 -8.05 3.89
C LEU A 47 -0.34 -6.56 3.55
N VAL A 48 -0.51 -6.20 2.27
CA VAL A 48 -0.28 -4.85 1.77
C VAL A 48 -1.38 -4.38 0.81
N ASP A 49 -2.48 -5.12 0.67
CA ASP A 49 -3.66 -4.73 -0.10
C ASP A 49 -4.44 -3.62 0.64
N ASP A 50 -4.82 -2.57 -0.09
CA ASP A 50 -5.60 -1.44 0.40
C ASP A 50 -7.05 -1.41 -0.10
N GLY A 51 -7.43 -2.35 -0.96
CA GLY A 51 -8.80 -2.50 -1.46
C GLY A 51 -8.93 -2.99 -2.90
N ASN A 52 -7.88 -3.53 -3.53
CA ASN A 52 -7.93 -3.96 -4.93
C ASN A 52 -8.99 -5.04 -5.18
N ASN A 53 -9.15 -5.96 -4.22
CA ASN A 53 -10.09 -7.07 -4.32
C ASN A 53 -11.56 -6.65 -4.24
N ASN A 54 -11.87 -5.41 -3.84
CA ASN A 54 -13.27 -4.96 -3.70
C ASN A 54 -14.04 -4.99 -5.02
N TYR A 55 -13.34 -4.67 -6.11
CA TYR A 55 -13.90 -4.59 -7.47
C TYR A 55 -13.71 -5.89 -8.27
N LEU A 56 -13.23 -6.96 -7.63
CA LEU A 56 -13.08 -8.28 -8.23
C LEU A 56 -14.19 -9.22 -7.76
N SER A 57 -14.50 -10.26 -8.55
CA SER A 57 -15.39 -11.34 -8.11
C SER A 57 -14.62 -12.33 -7.23
N SER A 58 -14.32 -11.90 -6.00
CA SER A 58 -13.44 -12.59 -5.05
C SER A 58 -14.11 -12.83 -3.70
N LEU A 59 -13.79 -13.96 -3.07
CA LEU A 59 -14.08 -14.23 -1.66
C LEU A 59 -13.04 -13.60 -0.73
N ALA A 60 -11.85 -13.29 -1.25
CA ALA A 60 -10.78 -12.65 -0.49
C ALA A 60 -11.02 -11.14 -0.40
N LYS A 61 -12.01 -10.72 0.40
CA LYS A 61 -12.34 -9.31 0.67
C LYS A 61 -12.34 -9.03 2.18
N SER A 62 -12.04 -7.78 2.52
CA SER A 62 -12.02 -7.23 3.89
C SER A 62 -12.65 -5.83 3.94
N ASN A 63 -13.59 -5.54 3.04
CA ASN A 63 -14.35 -4.29 2.98
C ASN A 63 -15.62 -4.31 3.87
N TYR A 64 -15.52 -4.96 5.03
CA TYR A 64 -16.59 -5.06 6.02
C TYR A 64 -16.00 -5.09 7.43
N TYR A 65 -16.80 -4.70 8.43
CA TYR A 65 -16.36 -4.75 9.82
C TYR A 65 -16.07 -6.19 10.27
N PRO A 66 -15.07 -6.41 11.14
CA PRO A 66 -14.32 -5.40 11.90
C PRO A 66 -13.05 -4.86 11.23
N TYR A 67 -12.78 -5.21 9.97
CA TYR A 67 -11.65 -4.62 9.24
C TYR A 67 -11.80 -3.10 9.13
N GLY A 68 -10.69 -2.37 9.18
CA GLY A 68 -10.67 -0.91 9.11
C GLY A 68 -11.40 -0.16 10.24
N ILE A 69 -11.76 -0.81 11.36
CA ILE A 69 -12.44 -0.15 12.49
C ILE A 69 -11.63 1.01 13.09
N ASP A 70 -10.30 0.93 13.05
CA ASP A 70 -9.35 1.95 13.51
C ASP A 70 -8.79 2.80 12.34
N PHE A 71 -9.25 2.56 11.11
CA PHE A 71 -8.87 3.36 9.95
C PHE A 71 -9.89 4.47 9.72
N SER A 72 -9.44 5.70 9.50
CA SER A 72 -10.33 6.88 9.44
C SER A 72 -11.37 6.82 8.32
N GLN A 73 -11.13 6.03 7.27
CA GLN A 73 -12.04 5.82 6.14
C GLN A 73 -12.93 4.57 6.30
N GLY A 74 -12.82 3.86 7.43
CA GLY A 74 -13.52 2.61 7.66
C GLY A 74 -12.94 1.41 6.88
N PRO A 75 -13.76 0.37 6.61
CA PRO A 75 -13.30 -0.85 5.94
C PRO A 75 -13.02 -0.64 4.45
N THR A 76 -11.79 -0.28 4.11
CA THR A 76 -11.39 -0.05 2.70
C THR A 76 -11.03 -1.33 1.94
N GLY A 77 -10.89 -2.48 2.62
CA GLY A 77 -10.28 -3.69 2.05
C GLY A 77 -8.84 -3.94 2.50
N ARG A 78 -8.35 -3.21 3.50
CA ARG A 78 -7.13 -3.56 4.26
C ARG A 78 -7.43 -4.75 5.16
N PHE A 79 -6.57 -5.78 5.13
CA PHE A 79 -6.73 -7.00 5.95
C PHE A 79 -6.24 -6.82 7.40
N CYS A 80 -6.54 -5.66 7.98
CA CYS A 80 -6.29 -5.35 9.38
C CYS A 80 -7.38 -4.39 9.90
N ASN A 81 -7.32 -4.08 11.19
CA ASN A 81 -8.20 -3.10 11.82
C ASN A 81 -7.87 -1.64 11.42
N GLY A 82 -6.66 -1.34 10.94
CA GLY A 82 -6.20 0.03 10.75
C GLY A 82 -5.24 0.19 9.56
N LYS A 83 -4.12 0.87 9.81
CA LYS A 83 -3.04 1.07 8.84
C LYS A 83 -2.30 -0.24 8.55
N THR A 84 -1.95 -0.46 7.30
CA THR A 84 -0.95 -1.44 6.88
C THR A 84 0.46 -0.85 7.03
N VAL A 85 1.49 -1.68 6.85
CA VAL A 85 2.88 -1.19 6.80
C VAL A 85 3.10 -0.17 5.67
N ILE A 86 2.34 -0.28 4.57
CA ILE A 86 2.41 0.67 3.45
C ILE A 86 1.92 2.05 3.86
N ASP A 87 0.84 2.11 4.63
CA ASP A 87 0.29 3.39 5.11
C ASP A 87 1.26 4.07 6.08
N VAL A 88 1.92 3.29 6.94
CA VAL A 88 2.98 3.78 7.82
C VAL A 88 4.18 4.28 7.01
N LEU A 89 4.56 3.59 5.93
CA LEU A 89 5.61 4.07 5.01
C LEU A 89 5.19 5.37 4.31
N CYS A 90 3.93 5.50 3.90
CA CYS A 90 3.41 6.75 3.34
C CYS A 90 3.57 7.90 4.35
N ASP A 91 3.15 7.71 5.61
CA ASP A 91 3.29 8.71 6.67
C ASP A 91 4.77 9.12 6.86
N LEU A 92 5.69 8.15 6.92
CA LEU A 92 7.12 8.38 7.12
C LEU A 92 7.78 9.12 5.94
N LEU A 93 7.32 8.84 4.72
CA LEU A 93 7.87 9.40 3.48
C LEU A 93 7.19 10.71 3.07
N GLY A 94 6.13 11.14 3.76
CA GLY A 94 5.33 12.31 3.40
C GLY A 94 4.52 12.08 2.11
N LEU A 95 4.17 10.84 1.78
CA LEU A 95 3.33 10.50 0.64
C LEU A 95 1.84 10.48 1.05
N PRO A 96 0.91 10.79 0.12
CA PRO A 96 -0.49 10.46 0.33
C PRO A 96 -0.68 8.94 0.44
N TYR A 97 -1.77 8.50 1.07
CA TYR A 97 -2.15 7.09 1.01
C TYR A 97 -2.42 6.69 -0.43
N LEU A 98 -1.83 5.55 -0.81
CA LEU A 98 -1.90 5.06 -2.17
C LEU A 98 -3.35 4.66 -2.49
N PRO A 99 -3.82 4.89 -3.72
CA PRO A 99 -5.05 4.30 -4.19
C PRO A 99 -4.82 2.84 -4.62
N PRO A 100 -5.82 1.95 -4.43
CA PRO A 100 -5.82 0.66 -5.11
C PRO A 100 -5.89 0.88 -6.62
N TYR A 101 -5.17 0.06 -7.38
CA TYR A 101 -5.23 0.03 -8.84
C TYR A 101 -6.67 -0.05 -9.38
N THR A 102 -7.53 -0.84 -8.75
CA THR A 102 -8.93 -1.00 -9.19
C THR A 102 -9.86 0.13 -8.72
N SER A 103 -9.36 1.15 -8.03
CA SER A 103 -10.15 2.30 -7.60
C SER A 103 -10.86 2.93 -8.81
N PRO A 104 -12.18 3.14 -8.73
CA PRO A 104 -12.90 3.94 -9.71
C PRO A 104 -12.27 5.32 -9.85
N GLY A 105 -12.09 5.76 -11.10
CA GLY A 105 -11.50 7.06 -11.42
C GLY A 105 -10.01 7.19 -11.09
N LEU A 106 -9.26 6.09 -10.97
CA LEU A 106 -7.80 6.14 -10.94
C LEU A 106 -7.26 6.58 -12.30
N ASN A 107 -6.88 7.85 -12.42
CA ASN A 107 -6.28 8.44 -13.61
C ASN A 107 -5.52 9.74 -13.25
N GLY A 108 -4.81 10.28 -14.23
CA GLY A 108 -4.19 11.59 -14.16
C GLY A 108 -3.19 11.71 -13.01
N THR A 109 -3.23 12.86 -12.33
CA THR A 109 -2.31 13.20 -11.24
C THR A 109 -2.41 12.25 -10.04
N ARG A 110 -3.49 11.46 -9.91
CA ARG A 110 -3.63 10.45 -8.85
C ARG A 110 -2.62 9.31 -8.98
N LEU A 111 -2.01 9.13 -10.16
CA LEU A 111 -0.96 8.14 -10.39
C LEU A 111 0.42 8.60 -9.89
N LEU A 112 0.63 9.91 -9.74
CA LEU A 112 1.96 10.50 -9.54
C LEU A 112 2.51 10.36 -8.12
N GLY A 113 1.67 10.03 -7.14
CA GLY A 113 2.10 9.67 -5.78
C GLY A 113 2.44 8.18 -5.64
N GLY A 114 2.15 7.38 -6.67
CA GLY A 114 2.23 5.93 -6.60
C GLY A 114 0.86 5.25 -6.56
N VAL A 115 0.86 3.92 -6.71
CA VAL A 115 -0.34 3.08 -6.80
C VAL A 115 -0.06 1.76 -6.10
N ASN A 116 -1.08 1.23 -5.44
CA ASN A 116 -1.05 -0.10 -4.87
C ASN A 116 -1.65 -1.14 -5.83
N TYR A 117 -0.84 -2.11 -6.25
CA TYR A 117 -1.23 -3.21 -7.14
C TYR A 117 -1.41 -4.54 -6.41
N ALA A 118 -1.23 -4.57 -5.09
CA ALA A 118 -1.37 -5.78 -4.29
C ALA A 118 -2.78 -6.36 -4.37
N SER A 119 -2.92 -7.68 -4.24
CA SER A 119 -4.22 -8.34 -4.31
C SER A 119 -4.26 -9.52 -3.36
N ALA A 120 -5.23 -9.50 -2.44
CA ALA A 120 -5.41 -10.58 -1.49
C ALA A 120 -5.60 -11.95 -2.17
N ALA A 121 -5.09 -12.99 -1.52
CA ALA A 121 -4.95 -14.36 -2.04
C ALA A 121 -4.03 -14.52 -3.27
N GLY A 122 -3.52 -13.43 -3.85
CA GLY A 122 -2.53 -13.46 -4.91
C GLY A 122 -1.22 -14.09 -4.44
N GLY A 123 -0.57 -14.82 -5.36
CA GLY A 123 0.77 -15.38 -5.16
C GLY A 123 1.73 -14.95 -6.27
N ILE A 124 2.95 -15.45 -6.17
CA ILE A 124 3.96 -15.37 -7.22
C ILE A 124 3.50 -16.20 -8.43
N MET A 125 2.91 -17.37 -8.17
CA MET A 125 2.36 -18.24 -9.21
C MET A 125 0.94 -17.80 -9.60
N ASP A 126 0.65 -17.81 -10.90
CA ASP A 126 -0.62 -17.33 -11.43
C ASP A 126 -1.82 -18.19 -11.04
N GLU A 127 -1.63 -19.44 -10.61
CA GLU A 127 -2.72 -20.31 -10.15
C GLU A 127 -3.01 -20.20 -8.65
N THR A 128 -2.08 -19.65 -7.86
CA THR A 128 -2.22 -19.52 -6.41
C THR A 128 -3.52 -18.80 -6.03
N GLY A 129 -4.23 -19.32 -5.02
CA GLY A 129 -5.45 -18.71 -4.50
C GLY A 129 -6.67 -18.70 -5.43
N ARG A 130 -6.61 -19.30 -6.63
CA ARG A 130 -7.75 -19.33 -7.60
C ARG A 130 -9.06 -19.86 -7.02
N TYR A 131 -9.01 -20.73 -6.01
CA TYR A 131 -10.22 -21.28 -5.39
C TYR A 131 -11.04 -20.23 -4.62
N LEU A 132 -10.44 -19.06 -4.34
CA LEU A 132 -11.08 -17.91 -3.69
C LEU A 132 -11.71 -16.93 -4.71
N GLY A 133 -11.70 -17.25 -6.00
CA GLY A 133 -12.23 -16.39 -7.06
C GLY A 133 -11.16 -15.51 -7.70
N ASP A 134 -11.57 -14.36 -8.22
CA ASP A 134 -10.68 -13.43 -8.92
C ASP A 134 -9.66 -12.79 -7.97
N ARG A 135 -8.44 -12.64 -8.47
CA ARG A 135 -7.27 -12.04 -7.79
C ARG A 135 -6.16 -11.79 -8.80
N PHE A 136 -5.30 -10.82 -8.50
CA PHE A 136 -4.11 -10.56 -9.29
C PHE A 136 -2.90 -11.31 -8.72
N GLY A 137 -2.44 -12.34 -9.44
CA GLY A 137 -1.10 -12.89 -9.23
C GLY A 137 -0.03 -11.88 -9.64
N LEU A 138 1.22 -12.08 -9.21
CA LEU A 138 2.30 -11.10 -9.43
C LEU A 138 2.50 -10.72 -10.91
N ASN A 139 2.32 -11.65 -11.84
CA ASN A 139 2.40 -11.33 -13.28
C ASN A 139 1.38 -10.26 -13.66
N GLN A 140 0.13 -10.42 -13.24
CA GLN A 140 -0.92 -9.45 -13.51
C GLN A 140 -0.69 -8.12 -12.78
N GLN A 141 -0.15 -8.14 -11.57
CA GLN A 141 0.19 -6.90 -10.85
C GLN A 141 1.25 -6.08 -11.60
N VAL A 142 2.28 -6.75 -12.16
CA VAL A 142 3.30 -6.08 -13.00
C VAL A 142 2.70 -5.54 -14.30
N LEU A 143 1.78 -6.27 -14.93
CA LEU A 143 1.06 -5.78 -16.12
C LEU A 143 0.16 -4.57 -15.80
N ASN A 144 -0.51 -4.57 -14.66
CA ASN A 144 -1.31 -3.44 -14.17
C ASN A 144 -0.43 -2.21 -13.93
N PHE A 145 0.80 -2.39 -13.42
CA PHE A 145 1.77 -1.30 -13.34
C PHE A 145 2.17 -0.79 -14.72
N GLN A 146 2.53 -1.71 -15.62
CA GLN A 146 2.92 -1.37 -16.99
C GLN A 146 1.83 -0.58 -17.72
N SER A 147 0.54 -0.89 -17.49
CA SER A 147 -0.56 -0.16 -18.11
C SER A 147 -0.61 1.33 -17.73
N ASN A 148 -0.10 1.70 -16.55
CA ASN A 148 -0.13 3.08 -16.06
C ASN A 148 1.07 3.90 -16.54
N LEU A 149 2.13 3.25 -17.04
CA LEU A 149 3.38 3.93 -17.39
C LEU A 149 3.23 4.96 -18.51
N ASN A 150 2.38 4.70 -19.50
CA ASN A 150 2.16 5.63 -20.61
C ASN A 150 1.54 6.95 -20.13
N GLU A 151 0.57 6.87 -19.22
CA GLU A 151 -0.09 8.05 -18.66
C GLU A 151 0.85 8.82 -17.73
N ILE A 152 1.56 8.12 -16.84
CA ILE A 152 2.61 8.72 -16.00
C ILE A 152 3.65 9.45 -16.87
N ARG A 153 4.07 8.83 -17.98
CA ARG A 153 5.01 9.44 -18.92
C ARG A 153 4.47 10.71 -19.56
N ALA A 154 3.20 10.70 -19.97
CA ALA A 154 2.55 11.87 -20.57
C ALA A 154 2.46 13.03 -19.56
N LEU A 155 2.07 12.74 -18.31
CA LEU A 155 1.96 13.73 -17.24
C LEU A 155 3.31 14.38 -16.86
N LEU A 156 4.40 13.63 -16.96
CA LEU A 156 5.74 14.10 -16.61
C LEU A 156 6.51 14.73 -17.79
N GLY A 157 5.90 14.81 -18.98
CA GLY A 157 6.55 15.33 -20.19
C GLY A 157 7.61 14.39 -20.80
N GLY A 158 7.65 13.13 -20.37
CA GLY A 158 8.58 12.11 -20.87
C GLY A 158 10.06 12.38 -20.55
N GLY A 159 10.94 11.85 -21.41
CA GLY A 159 12.38 12.06 -21.36
C GLY A 159 13.02 11.82 -19.98
N ASN A 160 13.92 12.73 -19.60
CA ASN A 160 14.69 12.63 -18.37
C ASN A 160 13.82 12.76 -17.10
N SER A 161 12.78 13.58 -17.12
CA SER A 161 11.88 13.77 -15.97
C SER A 161 11.18 12.47 -15.59
N TYR A 162 10.65 11.75 -16.59
CA TYR A 162 10.04 10.43 -16.40
C TYR A 162 11.04 9.39 -15.88
N ASN A 163 12.24 9.34 -16.47
CA ASN A 163 13.27 8.39 -16.06
C ASN A 163 13.74 8.65 -14.61
N GLN A 164 13.96 9.92 -14.25
CA GLN A 164 14.35 10.31 -12.89
C GLN A 164 13.24 10.05 -11.88
N TYR A 165 11.97 10.26 -12.27
CA TYR A 165 10.82 9.94 -11.44
C TYR A 165 10.81 8.44 -11.08
N LEU A 166 10.91 7.54 -12.07
CA LEU A 166 10.91 6.10 -11.80
C LEU A 166 12.13 5.63 -11.01
N ALA A 167 13.34 6.11 -11.37
CA ALA A 167 14.58 5.76 -10.68
C ALA A 167 14.58 6.22 -9.20
N ARG A 168 13.92 7.35 -8.90
CA ARG A 168 13.84 7.88 -7.53
C ARG A 168 12.70 7.29 -6.72
N SER A 169 11.65 6.78 -7.38
CA SER A 169 10.51 6.10 -6.76
C SER A 169 10.94 4.80 -6.09
N ILE A 170 10.13 4.33 -5.13
CA ILE A 170 10.37 3.09 -4.43
C ILE A 170 9.34 2.03 -4.80
N VAL A 171 9.78 0.79 -4.83
CA VAL A 171 8.94 -0.39 -5.03
C VAL A 171 8.91 -1.16 -3.72
N VAL A 172 7.74 -1.53 -3.23
CA VAL A 172 7.61 -2.46 -2.10
C VAL A 172 6.98 -3.74 -2.61
N MET A 173 7.63 -4.88 -2.36
CA MET A 173 7.12 -6.19 -2.76
C MET A 173 7.01 -7.14 -1.57
N ALA A 174 5.81 -7.66 -1.33
CA ALA A 174 5.50 -8.57 -0.22
C ALA A 174 4.55 -9.70 -0.69
N LEU A 175 5.14 -10.80 -1.17
CA LEU A 175 4.45 -11.99 -1.68
C LEU A 175 5.20 -13.28 -1.29
N GLY A 176 4.52 -14.42 -1.48
CA GLY A 176 5.09 -15.76 -1.37
C GLY A 176 4.41 -16.64 -0.32
N SER A 177 3.76 -16.03 0.67
CA SER A 177 3.04 -16.77 1.72
C SER A 177 1.90 -17.62 1.13
N ASN A 178 1.11 -17.02 0.24
CA ASN A 178 0.00 -17.68 -0.45
C ASN A 178 0.43 -18.84 -1.34
N ASP A 179 1.61 -18.79 -1.94
CA ASP A 179 2.10 -19.91 -2.76
C ASP A 179 2.32 -21.17 -1.91
N TYR A 180 2.52 -21.02 -0.61
CA TYR A 180 2.47 -22.16 0.31
C TYR A 180 1.05 -22.45 0.81
N ILE A 181 0.40 -21.49 1.48
CA ILE A 181 -0.86 -21.77 2.20
C ILE A 181 -2.08 -21.93 1.28
N ASN A 182 -2.04 -21.33 0.09
CA ASN A 182 -3.12 -21.29 -0.90
C ASN A 182 -2.71 -21.98 -2.22
N ASN A 183 -1.68 -22.84 -2.18
CA ASN A 183 -1.23 -23.68 -3.29
C ASN A 183 -0.47 -24.92 -2.79
N TYR A 184 0.82 -24.83 -2.44
CA TYR A 184 1.67 -26.00 -2.09
C TYR A 184 1.12 -26.90 -0.98
N LEU A 185 0.60 -26.31 0.10
CA LEU A 185 0.09 -27.03 1.26
C LEU A 185 -1.40 -27.41 1.13
N LEU A 186 -1.98 -27.27 -0.06
CA LEU A 186 -3.37 -27.64 -0.39
C LEU A 186 -3.43 -28.72 -1.48
N PRO A 187 -2.93 -29.94 -1.23
CA PRO A 187 -2.85 -31.02 -2.22
C PRO A 187 -4.21 -31.53 -2.72
N SER A 188 -5.32 -31.19 -2.06
CA SER A 188 -6.66 -31.51 -2.54
C SER A 188 -7.14 -30.61 -3.69
N LEU A 189 -6.50 -29.45 -3.88
CA LEU A 189 -6.87 -28.44 -4.88
C LEU A 189 -5.74 -28.18 -5.89
N TYR A 190 -4.49 -28.42 -5.50
CA TYR A 190 -3.31 -28.09 -6.30
C TYR A 190 -2.35 -29.28 -6.40
N THR A 191 -1.64 -29.37 -7.52
CA THR A 191 -0.71 -30.50 -7.77
C THR A 191 0.73 -30.19 -7.39
N SER A 192 1.02 -28.99 -6.91
CA SER A 192 2.38 -28.49 -6.69
C SER A 192 3.20 -29.35 -5.72
N SER A 193 2.62 -29.82 -4.61
CA SER A 193 3.31 -30.72 -3.67
C SER A 193 3.52 -32.14 -4.20
N TYR A 194 2.73 -32.58 -5.19
CA TYR A 194 2.99 -33.86 -5.87
C TYR A 194 4.09 -33.72 -6.93
N ASN A 195 4.20 -32.54 -7.54
CA ASN A 195 5.12 -32.27 -8.64
C ASN A 195 6.51 -31.80 -8.18
N TYR A 196 6.61 -31.19 -6.99
CA TYR A 196 7.83 -30.55 -6.51
C TYR A 196 8.10 -30.88 -5.04
N THR A 197 9.36 -31.18 -4.72
CA THR A 197 9.84 -31.12 -3.33
C THR A 197 9.80 -29.68 -2.80
N PRO A 198 9.86 -29.46 -1.46
CA PRO A 198 9.82 -28.11 -0.91
C PRO A 198 10.94 -27.20 -1.45
N GLU A 199 12.14 -27.75 -1.65
CA GLU A 199 13.27 -27.03 -2.23
C GLU A 199 13.04 -26.69 -3.71
N GLN A 200 12.55 -27.66 -4.50
CA GLN A 200 12.23 -27.42 -5.91
C GLN A 200 11.14 -26.34 -6.07
N TYR A 201 10.13 -26.35 -5.21
CA TYR A 201 9.08 -25.36 -5.23
C TYR A 201 9.60 -23.97 -4.81
N ALA A 202 10.42 -23.89 -3.75
CA ALA A 202 11.06 -22.63 -3.36
C ALA A 202 11.91 -22.04 -4.50
N ASN A 203 12.69 -22.87 -5.20
CA ASN A 203 13.47 -22.44 -6.36
C ASN A 203 12.58 -21.98 -7.52
N LEU A 204 11.45 -22.66 -7.77
CA LEU A 204 10.46 -22.23 -8.75
C LEU A 204 9.92 -20.83 -8.42
N LEU A 205 9.49 -20.60 -7.17
CA LEU A 205 9.00 -19.30 -6.72
C LEU A 205 10.08 -18.22 -6.86
N LEU A 206 11.31 -18.48 -6.43
CA LEU A 206 12.43 -17.53 -6.56
C LEU A 206 12.70 -17.15 -8.02
N ASN A 207 12.66 -18.11 -8.94
CA ASN A 207 12.87 -17.86 -10.36
C ASN A 207 11.77 -16.96 -10.96
N HIS A 208 10.50 -17.26 -10.65
CA HIS A 208 9.37 -16.44 -11.10
C HIS A 208 9.41 -15.03 -10.48
N TYR A 209 9.70 -14.94 -9.19
CA TYR A 209 9.79 -13.67 -8.48
C TYR A 209 10.92 -12.80 -9.02
N THR A 210 12.10 -13.39 -9.25
CA THR A 210 13.26 -12.70 -9.82
C THR A 210 12.96 -12.18 -11.22
N ARG A 211 12.27 -12.96 -12.06
CA ARG A 211 11.85 -12.50 -13.40
C ARG A 211 11.00 -11.24 -13.31
N GLN A 212 10.03 -11.20 -12.40
CA GLN A 212 9.13 -10.05 -12.24
C GLN A 212 9.85 -8.83 -11.65
N ILE A 213 10.77 -9.02 -10.71
CA ILE A 213 11.65 -7.94 -10.21
C ILE A 213 12.47 -7.34 -11.36
N LEU A 214 13.08 -8.19 -12.20
CA LEU A 214 13.89 -7.73 -13.34
C LEU A 214 13.04 -7.08 -14.43
N ALA A 215 11.79 -7.50 -14.60
CA ALA A 215 10.83 -6.83 -15.48
C ALA A 215 10.57 -5.40 -14.98
N LEU A 216 10.27 -5.20 -13.69
CA LEU A 216 10.09 -3.88 -13.09
C LEU A 216 11.35 -3.03 -13.18
N TYR A 217 12.53 -3.62 -12.96
CA TYR A 217 13.81 -2.95 -13.16
C TYR A 217 14.00 -2.48 -14.60
N SER A 218 13.68 -3.32 -15.59
CA SER A 218 13.76 -2.96 -17.01
C SER A 218 12.81 -1.83 -17.40
N MET A 219 11.74 -1.61 -16.62
CA MET A 219 10.81 -0.50 -16.80
C MET A 219 11.32 0.82 -16.22
N GLY A 220 12.47 0.84 -15.52
CA GLY A 220 13.14 2.04 -15.01
C GLY A 220 13.08 2.20 -13.49
N LEU A 221 12.47 1.26 -12.76
CA LEU A 221 12.47 1.26 -11.30
C LEU A 221 13.84 0.81 -10.79
N GLN A 222 14.38 1.48 -9.78
CA GLN A 222 15.74 1.21 -9.28
C GLN A 222 15.82 0.95 -7.78
N LYS A 223 14.77 1.19 -7.01
CA LYS A 223 14.78 1.03 -5.55
C LYS A 223 13.69 0.06 -5.13
N PHE A 224 14.09 -1.07 -4.58
CA PHE A 224 13.19 -2.16 -4.23
C PHE A 224 13.35 -2.52 -2.76
N LEU A 225 12.25 -2.54 -2.02
CA LEU A 225 12.14 -3.15 -0.70
C LEU A 225 11.46 -4.51 -0.86
N LEU A 226 12.21 -5.58 -0.65
CA LEU A 226 11.75 -6.96 -0.80
C LEU A 226 11.56 -7.58 0.60
N ALA A 227 10.31 -7.82 0.99
CA ALA A 227 9.97 -8.45 2.26
C ALA A 227 10.03 -9.98 2.18
N GLY A 228 10.32 -10.66 3.29
CA GLY A 228 10.26 -12.12 3.40
C GLY A 228 11.62 -12.78 3.62
N GLY A 229 11.84 -13.97 3.03
CA GLY A 229 13.05 -14.79 3.21
C GLY A 229 14.09 -14.63 2.10
N LEU A 230 14.28 -13.40 1.61
CA LEU A 230 14.95 -13.13 0.33
C LEU A 230 16.40 -12.61 0.44
N ARG A 231 17.07 -12.80 1.59
CA ARG A 231 18.38 -12.21 1.87
C ARG A 231 19.42 -12.55 0.78
N SER A 232 19.53 -13.81 0.41
CA SER A 232 20.48 -14.27 -0.62
C SER A 232 20.13 -13.71 -2.01
N LEU A 233 18.85 -13.64 -2.35
CA LEU A 233 18.40 -13.05 -3.61
C LEU A 233 18.73 -11.55 -3.68
N VAL A 234 18.47 -10.80 -2.60
CA VAL A 234 18.82 -9.37 -2.51
C VAL A 234 20.32 -9.15 -2.70
N GLN A 235 21.15 -10.00 -2.09
CA GLN A 235 22.60 -9.92 -2.28
C GLN A 235 22.98 -10.14 -3.75
N GLN A 236 22.44 -11.19 -4.39
CA GLN A 236 22.71 -11.47 -5.81
C GLN A 236 22.23 -10.34 -6.73
N LEU A 237 21.04 -9.77 -6.47
CA LEU A 237 20.49 -8.67 -7.25
C LEU A 237 21.37 -7.42 -7.18
N ASN A 238 21.83 -7.04 -5.98
CA ASN A 238 22.75 -5.91 -5.80
C ASN A 238 24.12 -6.16 -6.44
N THR A 239 24.64 -7.39 -6.41
CA THR A 239 25.90 -7.73 -7.10
C THR A 239 25.75 -7.62 -8.62
N ASN A 240 24.62 -8.07 -9.18
CA ASN A 240 24.43 -8.13 -10.62
C ASN A 240 23.90 -6.81 -11.23
N HIS A 241 23.37 -5.91 -10.42
CA HIS A 241 22.74 -4.65 -10.87
C HIS A 241 23.21 -3.47 -10.01
N PRO A 242 24.47 -3.02 -10.14
CA PRO A 242 25.05 -1.99 -9.27
C PRO A 242 24.40 -0.60 -9.40
N GLY A 243 23.59 -0.38 -10.45
CA GLY A 243 22.80 0.84 -10.63
C GLY A 243 21.43 0.83 -9.93
N ALA A 244 21.09 -0.26 -9.25
CA ALA A 244 19.86 -0.39 -8.48
C ALA A 244 20.18 -0.68 -7.00
N ILE A 245 19.19 -0.43 -6.16
CA ILE A 245 19.24 -0.64 -4.72
C ILE A 245 18.13 -1.63 -4.36
N PHE A 246 18.53 -2.82 -3.94
CA PHE A 246 17.62 -3.83 -3.39
C PHE A 246 17.83 -3.90 -1.88
N VAL A 247 16.78 -3.65 -1.11
CA VAL A 247 16.77 -3.69 0.35
C VAL A 247 15.99 -4.92 0.81
N TYR A 248 16.61 -5.68 1.70
CA TYR A 248 15.99 -6.83 2.35
C TYR A 248 15.16 -6.37 3.57
N GLY A 249 13.84 -6.58 3.52
CA GLY A 249 12.96 -6.40 4.66
C GLY A 249 12.86 -7.68 5.48
N ASN A 250 13.53 -7.73 6.64
CA ASN A 250 13.52 -8.90 7.54
C ASN A 250 12.22 -9.02 8.34
N THR A 251 11.11 -9.21 7.65
CA THR A 251 9.77 -9.28 8.27
C THR A 251 9.64 -10.46 9.23
N TYR A 252 10.22 -11.62 8.90
CA TYR A 252 10.24 -12.78 9.81
C TYR A 252 10.99 -12.50 11.11
N GLY A 253 12.14 -11.81 11.03
CA GLY A 253 12.88 -11.39 12.22
C GLY A 253 12.08 -10.40 13.07
N ALA A 254 11.47 -9.38 12.44
CA ALA A 254 10.68 -8.38 13.15
C ALA A 254 9.44 -8.98 13.83
N VAL A 255 8.66 -9.79 13.12
CA VAL A 255 7.49 -10.47 13.69
C VAL A 255 7.92 -11.50 14.74
N GLY A 256 8.99 -12.26 14.49
CA GLY A 256 9.53 -13.21 15.46
C GLY A 256 9.97 -12.54 16.75
N ASP A 257 10.60 -11.36 16.69
CA ASP A 257 10.99 -10.60 17.87
C ASP A 257 9.78 -10.11 18.68
N ILE A 258 8.73 -9.63 18.00
CA ILE A 258 7.46 -9.26 18.65
C ILE A 258 6.82 -10.46 19.35
N LEU A 259 6.77 -11.63 18.71
CA LEU A 259 6.16 -12.83 19.28
C LEU A 259 6.95 -13.38 20.47
N ASN A 260 8.29 -13.26 20.45
CA ASN A 260 9.15 -13.72 21.54
C ASN A 260 9.28 -12.70 22.68
N ASN A 261 9.10 -11.41 22.40
CA ASN A 261 9.23 -10.30 23.37
C ASN A 261 7.98 -9.38 23.40
N PRO A 262 6.75 -9.92 23.51
CA PRO A 262 5.52 -9.16 23.24
C PRO A 262 5.32 -7.96 24.16
N ALA A 263 5.68 -8.08 25.44
CA ALA A 263 5.54 -7.01 26.42
C ALA A 263 6.37 -5.77 26.07
N THR A 264 7.54 -5.94 25.44
CA THR A 264 8.41 -4.84 24.97
C THR A 264 7.70 -3.96 23.93
N TYR A 265 6.81 -4.57 23.14
CA TYR A 265 6.04 -3.91 22.10
C TYR A 265 4.61 -3.59 22.53
N GLY A 266 4.28 -3.77 23.81
CA GLY A 266 2.94 -3.51 24.36
C GLY A 266 1.90 -4.58 24.04
N PHE A 267 2.28 -5.75 23.53
CA PHE A 267 1.37 -6.87 23.30
C PHE A 267 1.23 -7.74 24.55
N THR A 268 -0.01 -8.14 24.84
CA THR A 268 -0.35 -9.10 25.91
C THR A 268 -0.87 -10.43 25.35
N VAL A 269 -1.20 -10.47 24.06
CA VAL A 269 -1.80 -11.63 23.37
C VAL A 269 -1.10 -11.80 22.03
N VAL A 270 -0.61 -13.00 21.76
CA VAL A 270 0.16 -13.35 20.54
C VAL A 270 -0.40 -14.57 19.80
N ASP A 271 -1.35 -15.29 20.40
CA ASP A 271 -1.82 -16.62 19.98
C ASP A 271 -3.26 -16.63 19.40
N ARG A 272 -3.88 -15.46 19.25
CA ARG A 272 -5.24 -15.34 18.73
C ARG A 272 -5.45 -13.99 18.07
N GLY A 273 -6.21 -13.99 16.98
CA GLY A 273 -6.66 -12.77 16.35
C GLY A 273 -7.63 -12.01 17.26
N CYS A 274 -7.54 -10.68 17.24
CA CYS A 274 -8.53 -9.82 17.90
C CYS A 274 -9.94 -10.02 17.29
N CYS A 275 -9.99 -10.35 16.00
CA CYS A 275 -11.20 -10.63 15.24
C CYS A 275 -10.93 -11.60 14.08
N GLY A 276 -11.98 -12.27 13.58
CA GLY A 276 -11.88 -13.29 12.53
C GLY A 276 -11.71 -14.73 13.06
N LEU A 277 -11.42 -15.69 12.16
CA LEU A 277 -11.37 -17.14 12.47
C LEU A 277 -10.05 -17.59 13.14
N GLY A 278 -9.10 -16.69 13.38
CA GLY A 278 -7.73 -17.02 13.78
C GLY A 278 -7.56 -17.38 15.27
N ARG A 279 -7.71 -18.65 15.63
CA ARG A 279 -7.00 -19.23 16.79
C ARG A 279 -5.68 -19.80 16.26
N THR A 280 -4.51 -19.36 16.73
CA THR A 280 -3.30 -20.16 16.48
C THR A 280 -3.41 -21.39 17.38
N LYS A 281 -3.60 -22.57 16.78
CA LYS A 281 -3.47 -23.81 17.54
C LYS A 281 -1.99 -24.06 17.72
N ASP A 282 -1.51 -23.92 18.95
CA ASP A 282 -0.22 -24.44 19.37
C ASP A 282 -0.14 -25.92 18.94
N ARG A 283 0.81 -26.25 18.07
CA ARG A 283 1.23 -27.62 17.77
C ARG A 283 2.72 -27.73 18.02
#